data_AF-A0A831K7Y5-F1
#
_entry.id   AF-A0A831K7Y5-F1
#
_cell.length_a   1.000
_cell.length_b   1.000
_cell.length_c   1.000
_cell.angle_alpha   90.00
_cell.angle_beta   90.00
_cell.angle_gamma   90.00
#
_symmetry.space_group_name_H-M   'P 1'
#
loop_
_entity.id
_entity.type
_entity.pdbx_description
1 polymer ?
#
loop_
_entity_poly.entity_id
_entity_poly.type
_entity_poly.pdbx_seq_one_letter_code
_entity_poly.pdbx_strand_id
1 'polypeptide(L)' 'MIDFAVRASRSKKSIVVRCPRCGRWGRLHKCNRCFNVNHGDKIHSFCKKDKYYNILRRIYDDIRSGRIRARIVFDDELA' A
#
# COMPACT_ATOMS: atom_id res chain seq x y z
N MET A 1 -1.11 -14.01 -1.34
CA MET A 1 -0.91 -12.82 -2.22
C MET A 1 -1.44 -11.61 -1.44
N ILE A 2 -0.78 -10.44 -1.47
CA ILE A 2 -1.33 -9.21 -0.86
C ILE A 2 -2.03 -8.44 -1.97
N ASP A 3 -3.32 -8.16 -1.80
CA ASP A 3 -4.06 -7.34 -2.75
C ASP A 3 -3.61 -5.88 -2.65
N PHE A 4 -3.42 -5.24 -3.81
CA PHE A 4 -3.01 -3.84 -3.88
C PHE A 4 -3.70 -3.12 -5.03
N ALA A 5 -3.83 -1.81 -4.89
CA ALA A 5 -4.37 -0.91 -5.90
C ALA A 5 -3.64 0.44 -5.84
N VAL A 6 -3.81 1.24 -6.89
CA VAL A 6 -3.36 2.64 -6.91
C VAL A 6 -4.59 3.52 -6.79
N ARG A 7 -4.70 4.22 -5.66
CA ARG A 7 -5.69 5.27 -5.48
C ARG A 7 -5.19 6.53 -6.16
N ALA A 8 -5.85 6.94 -7.25
CA ALA A 8 -5.59 8.22 -7.89
C ALA A 8 -6.57 9.27 -7.36
N SER A 9 -6.06 10.34 -6.76
CA SER A 9 -6.81 11.57 -6.49
C SER A 9 -6.35 12.65 -7.47
N ARG A 10 -7.19 13.68 -7.70
CA ARG A 10 -7.05 14.73 -8.74
C ARG A 10 -5.64 15.32 -8.92
N SER A 11 -4.79 15.26 -7.90
CA SER A 11 -3.39 15.73 -7.93
C SER A 11 -2.36 14.77 -7.34
N LYS A 12 -2.75 13.59 -6.83
CA LYS A 12 -1.84 12.66 -6.11
C LYS A 12 -2.20 11.20 -6.35
N LYS A 13 -1.20 10.37 -6.67
CA LYS A 13 -1.32 8.90 -6.66
C LYS A 13 -0.84 8.36 -5.30
N SER A 14 -1.66 7.54 -4.67
CA SER A 14 -1.34 6.84 -3.42
C SER A 14 -1.45 5.34 -3.65
N ILE A 15 -0.49 4.57 -3.12
CA ILE A 15 -0.58 3.12 -3.14
C ILE A 15 -1.47 2.70 -1.99
N VAL A 16 -2.46 1.85 -2.25
CA VAL A 16 -3.29 1.22 -1.22
C VAL A 16 -3.08 -0.28 -1.26
N VAL A 17 -3.01 -0.90 -0.09
CA VAL A 17 -2.84 -2.35 0.07
C VAL A 17 -3.85 -2.88 1.06
N ARG A 18 -4.24 -4.14 0.90
CA ARG A 18 -4.99 -4.86 1.91
C ARG A 18 -4.03 -5.23 3.03
N CYS A 19 -4.22 -4.64 4.20
CA CYS A 19 -3.28 -4.75 5.31
C CYS A 19 -3.16 -6.21 5.77
N PRO A 20 -1.95 -6.80 5.78
CA PRO A 20 -1.75 -8.18 6.22
C PRO A 20 -2.08 -8.47 7.68
N ARG A 21 -2.22 -7.43 8.52
CA ARG A 21 -2.52 -7.59 9.96
C ARG A 21 -4.01 -7.56 10.28
N CYS A 22 -4.81 -6.83 9.52
CA CYS A 22 -6.23 -6.62 9.83
C CYS A 22 -7.18 -6.81 8.65
N GLY A 23 -6.68 -7.06 7.45
CA GLY A 23 -7.48 -7.26 6.25
C GLY A 23 -8.20 -6.01 5.74
N ARG A 24 -8.03 -4.84 6.36
CA ARG A 24 -8.59 -3.57 5.88
C ARG A 24 -7.71 -2.97 4.77
N TRP A 25 -8.32 -2.26 3.83
CA TRP A 25 -7.56 -1.42 2.90
C TRP A 25 -6.92 -0.24 3.63
N GLY A 26 -5.70 0.10 3.26
CA GLY A 26 -5.00 1.25 3.82
C GLY A 26 -3.92 1.77 2.90
N ARG A 27 -3.51 3.03 3.10
CA ARG A 27 -2.48 3.69 2.31
C ARG A 27 -1.10 3.16 2.70
N LEU A 28 -0.37 2.63 1.73
CA LEU A 28 1.01 2.19 1.89
C LEU A 28 1.96 3.38 1.81
N HIS A 29 2.76 3.55 2.85
CA HIS A 29 3.78 4.59 2.95
C HIS A 29 5.13 3.98 3.34
N LYS A 30 6.23 4.47 2.76
CA LYS A 30 7.60 4.08 3.12
C LYS A 30 8.14 5.05 4.15
N CYS A 31 8.48 4.58 5.35
CA CYS A 31 9.10 5.37 6.41
C CYS A 31 10.44 4.76 6.80
N ASN A 32 11.56 5.38 6.40
CA ASN A 32 12.92 4.92 6.68
C ASN A 32 13.12 3.41 6.44
N ARG A 33 13.11 2.60 7.52
CA ARG A 33 13.35 1.15 7.50
C ARG A 33 12.07 0.30 7.55
N CYS A 34 10.90 0.91 7.46
CA CYS A 34 9.60 0.24 7.58
C CYS A 34 8.62 0.70 6.49
N PHE A 35 7.64 -0.15 6.22
CA PHE A 35 6.44 0.18 5.47
C PHE A 35 5.27 0.31 6.42
N ASN A 36 4.49 1.37 6.28
CA ASN A 36 3.33 1.64 7.09
C ASN A 36 2.08 1.53 6.23
N VAL A 37 1.07 0.83 6.73
CA VAL A 37 -0.27 0.85 6.17
C VAL A 37 -1.14 1.72 7.07
N ASN A 38 -1.56 2.87 6.55
CA ASN A 38 -2.37 3.86 7.27
C ASN A 38 -3.85 3.73 6.87
N HIS A 39 -4.71 3.49 7.86
CA HIS A 39 -6.16 3.33 7.71
C HIS A 39 -6.95 4.61 8.02
N GLY A 40 -6.30 5.68 8.44
CA GLY A 40 -6.90 6.93 8.91
C GLY A 40 -7.00 6.97 10.45
N ASP A 41 -7.57 5.92 11.04
CA ASP A 41 -7.70 5.71 12.49
C ASP A 41 -6.49 4.99 13.10
N LYS A 42 -5.82 4.15 12.30
CA LYS A 42 -4.77 3.25 12.78
C LYS A 42 -3.64 3.12 11.76
N ILE A 43 -2.42 2.92 12.27
CA ILE A 43 -1.23 2.64 11.45
C ILE A 43 -0.67 1.27 11.84
N HIS A 44 -0.40 0.45 10.84
CA HIS A 44 0.33 -0.81 10.99
C HIS A 44 1.70 -0.72 10.34
N SER A 45 2.74 -0.88 11.15
CA SER A 45 4.13 -0.80 10.71
C SER A 45 4.70 -2.20 10.45
N PHE A 46 5.38 -2.34 9.32
CA PHE A 46 6.04 -3.54 8.83
C PHE A 46 7.51 -3.20 8.60
N CYS A 47 8.37 -3.51 9.58
CA CYS A 47 9.81 -3.23 9.50
C CYS A 47 10.57 -4.42 8.92
N LYS A 48 11.88 -4.26 8.64
CA LYS A 48 12.71 -5.29 7.97
C LYS A 48 12.58 -6.73 8.47
N LYS A 49 12.31 -6.94 9.77
CA LYS A 49 12.13 -8.28 10.38
C LYS A 49 10.72 -8.86 10.20
N ASP A 50 9.75 -8.06 9.76
CA ASP A 50 8.39 -8.49 9.51
C ASP A 50 8.34 -9.31 8.21
N LYS A 51 7.68 -10.47 8.23
CA LYS A 51 7.56 -11.38 7.08
C LYS A 51 6.92 -10.71 5.86
N TYR A 52 6.12 -9.66 6.06
CA TYR A 52 5.47 -8.93 4.98
C TYR A 52 6.30 -7.76 4.42
N TYR A 53 7.47 -7.46 5.01
CA TYR A 53 8.29 -6.33 4.59
C TYR A 53 8.71 -6.42 3.11
N ASN A 54 9.25 -7.56 2.69
CA ASN A 54 9.78 -7.72 1.34
C ASN A 54 8.71 -7.65 0.26
N ILE A 55 7.51 -8.17 0.55
CA ILE A 55 6.38 -8.11 -0.39
C ILE A 55 5.81 -6.68 -0.49
N LEU A 56 5.67 -5.97 0.62
CA LEU A 56 5.25 -4.56 0.62
C LEU A 56 6.28 -3.67 -0.08
N ARG A 57 7.58 -3.94 0.12
CA ARG A 57 8.67 -3.26 -0.60
C ARG A 57 8.54 -3.45 -2.11
N ARG A 58 8.37 -4.70 -2.55
CA ARG A 58 8.23 -5.03 -3.98
C ARG A 58 7.04 -4.31 -4.60
N ILE A 59 5.87 -4.36 -3.96
CA ILE A 59 4.67 -3.64 -4.41
C ILE A 59 4.95 -2.14 -4.54
N TYR A 60 5.55 -1.54 -3.52
CA TYR A 60 5.88 -0.11 -3.53
C TYR A 60 6.83 0.26 -4.67
N ASP A 61 7.93 -0.49 -4.82
CA ASP A 61 8.98 -0.25 -5.82
C ASP A 61 8.44 -0.49 -7.25
N ASP A 62 7.67 -1.55 -7.49
CA ASP A 62 7.11 -1.90 -8.81
C ASP A 62 6.08 -0.86 -9.29
N ILE A 63 5.26 -0.33 -8.39
CA ILE A 63 4.30 0.73 -8.73
C ILE A 63 5.02 2.07 -8.95
N ARG A 64 5.96 2.44 -8.08
CA ARG A 64 6.74 3.68 -8.21
C ARG A 64 7.57 3.71 -9.49
N SER A 65 8.15 2.57 -9.88
CA SER A 65 8.95 2.44 -11.11
C SER A 65 8.10 2.27 -12.37
N GLY A 66 6.78 2.14 -12.25
CA GLY A 66 5.87 1.91 -13.38
C GLY A 66 6.01 0.51 -14.01
N ARG A 67 6.74 -0.42 -13.38
CA ARG A 67 6.94 -1.80 -13.86
C ARG A 67 5.66 -2.61 -13.88
N ILE A 68 4.74 -2.34 -12.96
CA ILE A 68 3.43 -2.98 -12.92
C ILE A 68 2.35 -1.93 -13.15
N ARG A 69 1.49 -2.16 -14.15
CA ARG A 69 0.21 -1.48 -14.27
C ARG A 69 -0.70 -1.97 -13.14
N ALA A 70 -0.62 -1.32 -11.99
CA ALA A 70 -1.55 -1.56 -10.91
C ALA A 70 -2.96 -1.12 -11.33
N ARG A 71 -3.99 -1.88 -10.91
CA ARG A 71 -5.38 -1.46 -11.06
C ARG A 71 -5.53 -0.12 -10.34
N ILE A 72 -5.84 0.92 -11.10
CA ILE A 72 -6.21 2.22 -10.53
C ILE A 72 -7.62 2.04 -10.03
N VAL A 73 -7.83 2.29 -8.74
CA VAL A 73 -9.14 2.20 -8.10
C VAL A 73 -9.50 3.60 -7.64
N PHE A 74 -10.66 4.07 -8.09
CA PHE A 74 -11.17 5.38 -7.71
C PHE A 74 -11.92 5.29 -6.37
N ASP A 75 -12.11 6.43 -5.71
CA ASP A 75 -12.68 6.46 -4.36
C ASP A 75 -14.06 5.81 -4.28
N ASP A 76 -14.83 5.85 -5.36
CA ASP A 76 -16.17 5.26 -5.47
C ASP A 76 -16.17 3.71 -5.54
N GLU A 77 -15.01 3.09 -5.80
CA GLU A 77 -14.86 1.62 -5.89
C GLU A 77 -14.29 0.99 -4.61
N LEU A 78 -13.93 1.80 -3.60
CA LEU A 78 -13.37 1.33 -2.31
C LEU A 78 -14.41 1.30 -1.16
N ALA A 79 -15.67 1.64 -1.45
CA ALA A 79 -16.78 1.67 -0.50
C ALA A 79 -17.29 0.28 -0.12
#